data_AF-A0A0P0KVA3-F1
#
_entry.id   AF-A0A0P0KVA3-F1
#
_cell.length_a   1.000
_cell.length_b   1.000
_cell.length_c   1.000
_cell.angle_alpha   90.00
_cell.angle_beta   90.00
_cell.angle_gamma   90.00
#
_symmetry.space_group_name_H-M   'P 1'
#
loop_
_entity.id
_entity.type
_entity.pdbx_description
1 polymer ?
#
loop_
_entity_poly.entity_id
_entity_poly.type
_entity_poly.pdbx_seq_one_letter_code
_entity_poly.pdbx_strand_id
1 'polypeptide(L)'
;MPLKYKDKVDLYDDHSNCITKDIPIEALSPLFNPYAREVLDFFRKTAFIDLAKLEGYIKSGRGGWETAVGQDEIQMPWYGRDLPLVKRSGEIAERIREKIARYGDGEELADSTPDGRVLIIRIPKRMMEVSASRDPALTWTMVALCQAISETFNLNPDTDADGCNMLKAAIFGRYPQSPELPPGGAVSGLLKPSNMIDGLGFGFTGIMVNHIVALVNKRVMDGVALATILNQAAQWEIGNAIGWFERYHLLGSAYQGFNANNLVMDLIRENREGTIGDVAISTVKRAVEDGVIKVKKTLPSGFKVYATNDFPLWNAYGCAGALAAVIVNVGA
;
A
#
# COMPACT_ATOMS: atom_id res chain seq x y z
N MET A 1 25.21 12.71 3.24
CA MET A 1 24.74 13.63 4.29
C MET A 1 25.31 13.14 5.62
N PRO A 2 25.75 14.02 6.53
CA PRO A 2 26.16 13.58 7.86
C PRO A 2 24.97 12.94 8.60
N LEU A 3 25.23 11.87 9.34
CA LEU A 3 24.24 11.23 10.22
C LEU A 3 23.80 12.25 11.29
N LYS A 4 22.50 12.47 11.41
CA LYS A 4 21.88 13.39 12.36
C LYS A 4 21.74 12.74 13.73
N TYR A 5 21.47 11.44 13.76
CA TYR A 5 21.26 10.65 14.97
C TYR A 5 22.44 9.73 15.24
N LYS A 6 22.67 9.44 16.52
CA LYS A 6 23.71 8.49 16.95
C LYS A 6 23.21 7.05 16.98
N ASP A 7 21.90 6.87 16.84
CA ASP A 7 21.22 5.60 16.94
C ASP A 7 21.65 4.65 15.82
N LYS A 8 22.01 3.44 16.23
CA LYS A 8 22.31 2.32 15.33
C LYS A 8 21.50 1.12 15.76
N VAL A 9 21.12 0.30 14.77
CA VAL A 9 20.36 -0.92 14.98
C VAL A 9 20.91 -2.06 14.14
N ASP A 10 20.74 -3.27 14.64
CA ASP A 10 20.99 -4.50 13.89
C ASP A 10 19.67 -4.96 13.25
N LEU A 11 19.73 -5.44 12.01
CA LEU A 11 18.56 -5.94 11.27
C LEU A 11 18.54 -7.46 11.29
N TYR A 12 17.36 -8.01 11.53
CA TYR A 12 17.12 -9.45 11.64
C TYR A 12 15.99 -9.88 10.71
N ASP A 13 16.10 -11.08 10.15
CA ASP A 13 15.00 -11.69 9.39
C ASP A 13 13.92 -12.28 10.31
N ASP A 14 12.86 -12.84 9.73
CA ASP A 14 11.75 -13.48 10.44
C ASP A 14 12.13 -14.85 11.06
N HIS A 15 13.35 -15.32 10.82
CA HIS A 15 13.95 -16.48 11.48
C HIS A 15 14.93 -16.07 12.59
N SER A 16 15.05 -14.77 12.88
CA SER A 16 16.02 -14.17 13.80
C SER A 16 17.49 -14.43 13.46
N ASN A 17 17.80 -14.56 12.17
CA ASN A 17 19.17 -14.46 11.69
C ASN A 17 19.53 -12.98 11.55
N CYS A 18 20.69 -12.60 12.05
CA CYS A 18 21.21 -11.26 11.87
C CYS A 18 21.63 -11.07 10.41
N ILE A 19 20.99 -10.14 9.71
CA ILE A 19 21.27 -9.81 8.31
C ILE A 19 22.46 -8.84 8.26
N THR A 20 22.37 -7.75 9.02
CA THR A 20 23.38 -6.68 9.05
C THR A 20 23.39 -6.01 10.41
N LYS A 21 24.57 -5.53 10.84
CA LYS A 21 24.78 -4.85 12.12
C LYS A 21 25.10 -3.37 11.95
N ASP A 22 24.92 -2.62 13.04
CA ASP A 22 25.36 -1.23 13.18
C ASP A 22 24.81 -0.27 12.09
N ILE A 23 23.59 -0.53 11.62
CA ILE A 23 22.93 0.29 10.61
C ILE A 23 22.50 1.62 11.24
N PRO A 24 22.90 2.78 10.70
CA PRO A 24 22.38 4.06 11.14
C PRO A 24 20.88 4.15 10.94
N ILE A 25 20.16 4.65 11.95
CA ILE A 25 18.69 4.66 11.94
C ILE A 25 18.09 5.38 10.71
N GLU A 26 18.77 6.41 10.20
CA GLU A 26 18.32 7.16 9.03
C GLU A 26 18.30 6.33 7.75
N ALA A 27 19.08 5.24 7.68
CA ALA A 27 19.06 4.34 6.52
C ALA A 27 17.71 3.61 6.34
N LEU A 28 16.88 3.58 7.39
CA LEU A 28 15.52 3.02 7.36
C LEU A 28 14.45 4.07 7.01
N SER A 29 14.83 5.35 6.90
CA SER A 29 13.91 6.39 6.49
C SER A 29 13.45 6.18 5.04
N PRO A 30 12.16 6.35 4.70
CA PRO A 30 11.73 6.37 3.31
C PRO A 30 12.39 7.48 2.49
N LEU A 31 12.91 8.52 3.15
CA LEU A 31 13.68 9.58 2.49
C LEU A 31 15.07 9.15 2.06
N PHE A 32 15.64 8.04 2.55
CA PHE A 32 17.01 7.61 2.23
C PHE A 32 17.07 6.17 1.71
N ASN A 33 16.15 5.32 2.13
CA ASN A 33 16.10 3.92 1.76
C ASN A 33 15.62 3.74 0.30
N PRO A 34 16.45 3.21 -0.61
CA PRO A 34 16.08 3.08 -2.01
C PRO A 34 14.93 2.10 -2.23
N TYR A 35 14.88 1.00 -1.47
CA TYR A 35 13.82 0.00 -1.58
C TYR A 35 12.48 0.55 -1.12
N ALA A 36 12.45 1.32 -0.03
CA ALA A 36 11.23 1.99 0.40
C ALA A 36 10.71 2.93 -0.71
N ARG A 37 11.59 3.71 -1.35
CA ARG A 37 11.19 4.58 -2.46
C ARG A 37 10.65 3.81 -3.66
N GLU A 38 11.26 2.67 -3.99
CA GLU A 38 10.80 1.81 -5.08
C GLU A 38 9.40 1.24 -4.81
N VAL A 39 9.14 0.75 -3.59
CA VAL A 39 7.81 0.31 -3.17
C VAL A 39 6.80 1.46 -3.27
N LEU A 40 7.13 2.64 -2.77
CA LEU A 40 6.22 3.79 -2.82
C LEU A 40 5.94 4.27 -4.24
N ASP A 41 6.95 4.27 -5.11
CA ASP A 41 6.82 4.59 -6.53
C ASP A 41 5.89 3.59 -7.23
N PHE A 42 6.09 2.29 -6.97
CA PHE A 42 5.22 1.22 -7.47
C PHE A 42 3.75 1.45 -7.07
N PHE A 43 3.48 1.74 -5.80
CA PHE A 43 2.13 2.01 -5.32
C PHE A 43 1.50 3.24 -5.97
N ARG A 44 2.28 4.29 -6.23
CA ARG A 44 1.79 5.53 -6.83
C ARG A 44 1.46 5.40 -8.31
N LYS A 45 2.22 4.61 -9.06
CA LYS A 45 2.14 4.59 -10.53
C LYS A 45 1.42 3.37 -11.11
N THR A 46 1.00 2.42 -10.29
CA THR A 46 0.41 1.15 -10.75
C THR A 46 -1.11 1.14 -10.67
N ALA A 47 -1.74 0.67 -11.74
CA ALA A 47 -3.16 0.34 -11.83
C ALA A 47 -3.37 -1.06 -12.42
N PHE A 48 -4.53 -1.63 -12.15
CA PHE A 48 -4.94 -2.96 -12.58
C PHE A 48 -6.21 -2.87 -13.41
N ILE A 49 -6.29 -3.69 -14.46
CA ILE A 49 -7.46 -3.82 -15.33
C ILE A 49 -7.94 -5.27 -15.30
N ASP A 50 -9.14 -5.53 -14.80
CA ASP A 50 -9.81 -6.84 -14.89
C ASP A 50 -10.67 -6.90 -16.16
N LEU A 51 -10.11 -7.49 -17.22
CA LEU A 51 -10.76 -7.61 -18.52
C LEU A 51 -11.98 -8.53 -18.48
N ALA A 52 -11.95 -9.59 -17.68
CA ALA A 52 -13.10 -10.52 -17.57
C ALA A 52 -14.30 -9.83 -16.92
N LYS A 53 -14.05 -9.03 -15.89
CA LYS A 53 -15.07 -8.22 -15.25
C LYS A 53 -15.62 -7.15 -16.22
N LEU A 54 -14.74 -6.46 -16.95
CA LEU A 54 -15.14 -5.47 -17.94
C LEU A 54 -16.00 -6.07 -19.05
N GLU A 55 -15.60 -7.25 -19.56
CA GLU A 55 -16.34 -8.01 -20.56
C GLU A 55 -17.77 -8.32 -20.08
N GLY A 56 -17.91 -8.78 -18.83
CA GLY A 56 -19.22 -8.99 -18.20
C GLY A 56 -20.07 -7.72 -18.09
N TYR A 57 -19.46 -6.60 -17.72
CA TYR A 57 -20.15 -5.32 -17.59
C TYR A 57 -20.65 -4.78 -18.94
N ILE A 58 -19.79 -4.78 -19.96
CA ILE A 58 -20.17 -4.31 -21.29
C ILE A 58 -21.23 -5.23 -21.90
N LYS A 59 -21.11 -6.55 -21.74
CA LYS A 59 -22.09 -7.51 -22.28
C LYS A 59 -23.49 -7.30 -21.70
N SER A 60 -23.58 -7.02 -20.40
CA SER A 60 -24.84 -6.81 -19.69
C SER A 60 -25.34 -5.36 -19.69
N GLY A 61 -24.58 -4.43 -20.28
CA GLY A 61 -24.87 -3.00 -20.22
C GLY A 61 -24.80 -2.41 -18.82
N ARG A 62 -23.98 -2.98 -17.92
CA ARG A 62 -23.79 -2.48 -16.55
C ARG A 62 -22.80 -1.34 -16.54
N GLY A 63 -23.21 -0.21 -15.96
CA GLY A 63 -22.36 0.96 -15.84
C GLY A 63 -22.92 1.96 -14.83
N GLY A 64 -22.03 2.56 -14.05
CA GLY A 64 -22.39 3.70 -13.22
C GLY A 64 -23.10 3.38 -11.90
N TRP A 65 -22.82 2.27 -11.24
CA TRP A 65 -23.26 2.01 -9.86
C TRP A 65 -22.42 2.78 -8.83
N GLU A 66 -23.01 2.97 -7.64
CA GLU A 66 -22.38 3.70 -6.53
C GLU A 66 -22.03 2.80 -5.34
N THR A 67 -22.41 1.53 -5.36
CA THR A 67 -22.10 0.58 -4.29
C THR A 67 -21.51 -0.71 -4.85
N ALA A 68 -20.66 -1.37 -4.06
CA ALA A 68 -20.06 -2.63 -4.47
C ALA A 68 -21.08 -3.79 -4.58
N VAL A 69 -22.21 -3.69 -3.88
CA VAL A 69 -23.29 -4.69 -3.90
C VAL A 69 -24.31 -4.44 -5.00
N GLY A 70 -24.52 -3.18 -5.40
CA GLY A 70 -25.51 -2.77 -6.41
C GLY A 70 -24.97 -2.68 -7.83
N GLN A 71 -23.97 -3.51 -8.19
CA GLN A 71 -23.34 -3.46 -9.52
C GLN A 71 -24.30 -3.82 -10.65
N ASP A 72 -25.37 -4.55 -10.33
CA ASP A 72 -26.42 -4.97 -11.24
C ASP A 72 -27.68 -4.10 -11.18
N GLU A 73 -27.75 -3.12 -10.28
CA GLU A 73 -28.91 -2.21 -10.14
C GLU A 73 -29.05 -1.26 -11.33
N ILE A 74 -27.94 -0.93 -12.00
CA ILE A 74 -27.93 0.00 -13.13
C ILE A 74 -27.48 -0.74 -14.37
N GLN A 75 -28.46 -1.09 -15.18
CA GLN A 75 -28.29 -1.80 -16.43
C GLN A 75 -28.99 -1.04 -17.55
N MET A 76 -28.28 -0.94 -18.67
CA MET A 76 -28.80 -0.45 -19.93
C MET A 76 -28.56 -1.53 -20.99
N PRO A 77 -29.31 -2.66 -20.96
CA PRO A 77 -28.98 -3.84 -21.77
C PRO A 77 -28.93 -3.57 -23.27
N TRP A 78 -29.71 -2.60 -23.75
CA TRP A 78 -29.79 -2.15 -25.14
C TRP A 78 -28.44 -1.64 -25.68
N TYR A 79 -27.60 -1.10 -24.79
CA TYR A 79 -26.26 -0.59 -25.14
C TYR A 79 -25.16 -1.64 -24.94
N GLY A 80 -25.52 -2.87 -24.54
CA GLY A 80 -24.55 -3.93 -24.30
C GLY A 80 -23.87 -4.44 -25.57
N ARG A 81 -22.61 -4.89 -25.44
CA ARG A 81 -21.82 -5.49 -26.53
C ARG A 81 -21.08 -6.74 -26.05
N ASP A 82 -21.17 -7.81 -26.83
CA ASP A 82 -20.45 -9.05 -26.54
C ASP A 82 -19.04 -8.97 -27.15
N LEU A 83 -18.11 -8.40 -26.37
CA LEU A 83 -16.72 -8.19 -26.79
C LEU A 83 -15.82 -9.21 -26.09
N PRO A 84 -15.13 -10.11 -26.81
CA PRO A 84 -14.24 -11.11 -26.20
C PRO A 84 -12.91 -10.46 -25.76
N LEU A 85 -12.94 -9.61 -24.73
CA LEU A 85 -11.80 -8.84 -24.24
C LEU A 85 -10.69 -9.75 -23.73
N VAL A 86 -11.02 -10.80 -22.96
CA VAL A 86 -10.01 -11.71 -22.40
C VAL A 86 -9.28 -12.46 -23.52
N LYS A 87 -9.99 -12.87 -24.58
CA LYS A 87 -9.39 -13.55 -25.74
C LYS A 87 -8.45 -12.65 -26.53
N ARG A 88 -8.64 -11.33 -26.48
CA ARG A 88 -7.80 -10.32 -27.15
C ARG A 88 -6.93 -9.53 -26.17
N SER A 89 -6.70 -10.06 -24.97
CA SER A 89 -5.93 -9.41 -23.91
C SER A 89 -4.54 -8.98 -24.35
N GLY A 90 -3.84 -9.83 -25.11
CA GLY A 90 -2.51 -9.50 -25.66
C GLY A 90 -2.51 -8.30 -26.60
N GLU A 91 -3.50 -8.21 -27.50
CA GLU A 91 -3.63 -7.06 -28.41
C GLU A 91 -4.01 -5.77 -27.66
N ILE A 92 -4.94 -5.87 -26.69
CA ILE A 92 -5.34 -4.73 -25.86
C ILE A 92 -4.14 -4.24 -25.04
N ALA A 93 -3.38 -5.15 -24.43
CA ALA A 93 -2.19 -4.81 -23.66
C ALA A 93 -1.12 -4.14 -24.54
N GLU A 94 -0.90 -4.62 -25.78
CA GLU A 94 0.03 -3.99 -26.72
C GLU A 94 -0.40 -2.57 -27.07
N ARG A 95 -1.67 -2.36 -27.44
CA ARG A 95 -2.18 -1.02 -27.75
C ARG A 95 -2.08 -0.06 -26.58
N ILE A 96 -2.33 -0.53 -25.36
CA ILE A 96 -2.13 0.28 -24.14
C ILE A 96 -0.64 0.62 -23.98
N ARG A 97 0.24 -0.37 -24.15
CA ARG A 97 1.70 -0.18 -24.07
C ARG A 97 2.19 0.83 -25.10
N GLU A 98 1.78 0.72 -26.35
CA GLU A 98 2.18 1.66 -27.42
C GLU A 98 1.79 3.12 -27.11
N LYS A 99 0.67 3.33 -26.40
CA LYS A 99 0.20 4.67 -26.00
C LYS A 99 1.00 5.22 -24.83
N ILE A 100 1.31 4.39 -23.84
CA ILE A 100 1.97 4.81 -22.59
C ILE A 100 3.49 4.86 -22.75
N ALA A 101 4.09 3.87 -23.42
CA ALA A 101 5.55 3.70 -23.52
C ALA A 101 6.25 4.82 -24.30
N ARG A 102 5.55 5.52 -25.19
CA ARG A 102 6.08 6.73 -25.88
C ARG A 102 6.50 7.84 -24.92
N TYR A 103 6.03 7.82 -23.68
CA TYR A 103 6.32 8.80 -22.65
C TYR A 103 7.26 8.26 -21.55
N GLY A 104 7.69 7.00 -21.65
CA GLY A 104 8.63 6.39 -20.71
C GLY A 104 10.04 6.28 -21.25
N ASP A 105 10.99 6.05 -20.34
CA ASP A 105 12.41 5.95 -20.65
C ASP A 105 12.86 4.47 -20.68
N GLY A 106 12.15 3.64 -21.44
CA GLY A 106 12.45 2.20 -21.58
C GLY A 106 12.02 1.32 -20.40
N GLU A 107 11.17 1.85 -19.50
CA GLU A 107 10.57 1.10 -18.39
C GLU A 107 9.61 -0.02 -18.90
N GLU A 108 9.49 -1.10 -18.14
CA GLU A 108 8.43 -2.09 -18.35
C GLU A 108 7.11 -1.59 -17.74
N LEU A 109 6.24 -1.10 -18.62
CA LEU A 109 5.05 -0.32 -18.25
C LEU A 109 3.72 -1.10 -18.31
N ALA A 110 3.74 -2.33 -18.83
CA ALA A 110 2.55 -3.16 -18.93
C ALA A 110 2.93 -4.64 -18.80
N ASP A 111 2.25 -5.33 -17.90
CA ASP A 111 2.35 -6.77 -17.64
C ASP A 111 0.94 -7.38 -17.61
N SER A 112 0.84 -8.71 -17.63
CA SER A 112 -0.42 -9.44 -17.60
C SER A 112 -0.31 -10.71 -16.77
N THR A 113 -1.40 -11.08 -16.10
CA THR A 113 -1.49 -12.40 -15.47
C THR A 113 -1.38 -13.51 -16.53
N PRO A 114 -0.90 -14.72 -16.18
CA PRO A 114 -0.72 -15.81 -17.15
C PRO A 114 -1.98 -16.21 -17.91
N ASP A 115 -3.17 -15.97 -17.32
CA ASP A 115 -4.48 -16.22 -17.93
C ASP A 115 -4.99 -15.06 -18.79
N GLY A 116 -4.23 -13.95 -18.89
CA GLY A 116 -4.59 -12.74 -19.63
C GLY A 116 -5.79 -11.98 -19.05
N ARG A 117 -6.26 -12.34 -17.86
CA ARG A 117 -7.47 -11.77 -17.26
C ARG A 117 -7.22 -10.39 -16.67
N VAL A 118 -6.08 -10.21 -16.01
CA VAL A 118 -5.71 -8.95 -15.36
C VAL A 118 -4.49 -8.38 -16.05
N LEU A 119 -4.58 -7.10 -16.44
CA LEU A 119 -3.44 -6.32 -16.90
C LEU A 119 -2.93 -5.45 -15.76
N ILE A 120 -1.62 -5.35 -15.62
CA ILE A 120 -0.92 -4.49 -14.66
C ILE A 120 -0.28 -3.37 -15.45
N ILE A 121 -0.74 -2.14 -15.26
CA ILE A 121 -0.28 -0.97 -15.99
C ILE A 121 0.50 -0.07 -15.04
N ARG A 122 1.69 0.34 -15.43
CA ARG A 122 2.54 1.29 -14.69
C ARG A 122 2.68 2.56 -15.53
N ILE A 123 2.42 3.70 -14.92
CA ILE A 123 2.59 5.00 -15.57
C ILE A 123 4.07 5.42 -15.51
N PRO A 124 4.64 5.96 -16.61
CA PRO A 124 6.02 6.42 -16.65
C PRO A 124 6.37 7.34 -15.50
N LYS A 125 7.56 7.15 -14.92
CA LYS A 125 8.02 7.98 -13.80
C LYS A 125 8.01 9.47 -14.15
N ARG A 126 8.42 9.82 -15.36
CA ARG A 126 8.40 11.19 -15.89
C ARG A 126 7.02 11.85 -15.79
N MET A 127 5.95 11.11 -16.04
CA MET A 127 4.60 11.65 -15.90
C MET A 127 4.26 11.86 -14.43
N MET A 128 4.65 10.93 -13.56
CA MET A 128 4.42 11.04 -12.12
C MET A 128 5.18 12.21 -11.48
N GLU A 129 6.32 12.61 -12.04
CA GLU A 129 7.12 13.76 -11.58
C GLU A 129 6.48 15.12 -11.91
N VAL A 130 5.78 15.23 -13.04
CA VAL A 130 5.08 16.47 -13.45
C VAL A 130 3.63 16.52 -12.98
N SER A 131 3.15 15.45 -12.34
CA SER A 131 1.78 15.35 -11.87
C SER A 131 1.61 15.95 -10.49
N ALA A 132 0.49 16.64 -10.28
CA ALA A 132 0.13 17.16 -8.96
C ALA A 132 -0.22 16.05 -7.95
N SER A 133 -0.59 14.86 -8.44
CA SER A 133 -1.11 13.77 -7.60
C SER A 133 -0.77 12.38 -8.17
N ARG A 134 -1.34 11.33 -7.56
CA ARG A 134 -1.23 9.93 -7.98
C ARG A 134 -2.30 9.50 -9.00
N ASP A 135 -3.27 10.38 -9.28
CA ASP A 135 -4.42 10.08 -10.12
C ASP A 135 -4.09 9.70 -11.59
N PRO A 136 -2.94 10.09 -12.20
CA PRO A 136 -2.54 9.59 -13.51
C PRO A 136 -2.52 8.07 -13.61
N ALA A 137 -2.21 7.35 -12.52
CA ALA A 137 -2.27 5.89 -12.49
C ALA A 137 -3.63 5.35 -12.95
N LEU A 138 -4.72 6.04 -12.59
CA LEU A 138 -6.07 5.67 -13.00
C LEU A 138 -6.45 6.34 -14.32
N THR A 139 -6.29 7.66 -14.43
CA THR A 139 -6.83 8.40 -15.58
C THR A 139 -6.16 8.03 -16.90
N TRP A 140 -4.83 7.89 -16.93
CA TRP A 140 -4.12 7.46 -18.13
C TRP A 140 -4.48 6.02 -18.50
N THR A 141 -4.51 5.13 -17.51
CA THR A 141 -4.87 3.72 -17.70
C THR A 141 -6.27 3.57 -18.29
N MET A 142 -7.25 4.30 -17.75
CA MET A 142 -8.64 4.24 -18.19
C MET A 142 -8.82 4.82 -19.61
N VAL A 143 -8.17 5.95 -19.92
CA VAL A 143 -8.22 6.54 -21.28
C VAL A 143 -7.52 5.62 -22.29
N ALA A 144 -6.35 5.09 -21.96
CA ALA A 144 -5.62 4.17 -22.82
C ALA A 144 -6.43 2.89 -23.07
N LEU A 145 -7.09 2.36 -22.04
CA LEU A 145 -7.97 1.19 -22.15
C LEU A 145 -9.18 1.45 -23.05
N CYS A 146 -9.87 2.60 -22.88
CA CYS A 146 -10.97 2.99 -23.77
C CYS A 146 -10.50 3.00 -25.23
N GLN A 147 -9.40 3.69 -25.53
CA GLN A 147 -8.87 3.77 -26.90
C GLN A 147 -8.43 2.41 -27.44
N ALA A 148 -7.74 1.61 -26.62
CA ALA A 148 -7.27 0.29 -27.02
C ALA A 148 -8.45 -0.62 -27.40
N ILE A 149 -9.51 -0.67 -26.59
CA ILE A 149 -10.72 -1.46 -26.89
C ILE A 149 -11.44 -0.89 -28.11
N SER A 150 -11.60 0.43 -28.20
CA SER A 150 -12.22 1.10 -29.34
C SER A 150 -11.51 0.78 -30.66
N GLU A 151 -10.18 0.80 -30.70
CA GLU A 151 -9.42 0.45 -31.90
C GLU A 151 -9.46 -1.05 -32.20
N THR A 152 -9.42 -1.88 -31.16
CA THR A 152 -9.46 -3.35 -31.27
C THR A 152 -10.78 -3.82 -31.89
N PHE A 153 -11.90 -3.22 -31.51
CA PHE A 153 -13.24 -3.65 -31.91
C PHE A 153 -13.98 -2.66 -32.82
N ASN A 154 -13.29 -1.61 -33.29
CA ASN A 154 -13.88 -0.55 -34.11
C ASN A 154 -15.14 0.07 -33.46
N LEU A 155 -15.00 0.48 -32.19
CA LEU A 155 -16.06 1.17 -31.43
C LEU A 155 -15.72 2.66 -31.36
N ASN A 156 -16.23 3.43 -32.31
CA ASN A 156 -16.07 4.88 -32.36
C ASN A 156 -17.40 5.56 -32.71
N PRO A 157 -17.51 6.90 -32.60
CA PRO A 157 -18.77 7.61 -32.85
C PRO A 157 -19.38 7.36 -34.24
N ASP A 158 -18.56 7.03 -35.24
CA ASP A 158 -19.02 6.80 -36.61
C ASP A 158 -19.51 5.36 -36.85
N THR A 159 -19.08 4.41 -36.02
CA THR A 159 -19.27 2.96 -36.23
C THR A 159 -20.19 2.33 -35.19
N ASP A 160 -20.11 2.79 -33.94
CA ASP A 160 -20.93 2.33 -32.82
C ASP A 160 -20.91 3.36 -31.68
N ALA A 161 -21.63 4.48 -31.87
CA ALA A 161 -21.70 5.56 -30.88
C ALA A 161 -22.21 5.07 -29.51
N ASP A 162 -23.21 4.21 -29.51
CA ASP A 162 -23.81 3.65 -28.29
C ASP A 162 -22.84 2.71 -27.56
N GLY A 163 -22.16 1.82 -28.29
CA GLY A 163 -21.13 0.94 -27.72
C GLY A 163 -19.93 1.72 -27.17
N CYS A 164 -19.53 2.80 -27.85
CA CYS A 164 -18.48 3.70 -27.38
C CYS A 164 -18.87 4.38 -26.06
N ASN A 165 -20.11 4.85 -25.93
CA ASN A 165 -20.63 5.44 -24.69
C ASN A 165 -20.71 4.40 -23.56
N MET A 166 -21.16 3.18 -23.87
CA MET A 166 -21.24 2.09 -22.90
C MET A 166 -19.85 1.67 -22.41
N LEU A 167 -18.85 1.59 -23.29
CA LEU A 167 -17.47 1.30 -22.93
C LEU A 167 -16.94 2.32 -21.91
N LYS A 168 -17.15 3.61 -22.18
CA LYS A 168 -16.78 4.69 -21.26
C LYS A 168 -17.50 4.55 -19.91
N ALA A 169 -18.81 4.27 -19.91
CA ALA A 169 -19.60 4.08 -18.70
C ALA A 169 -19.18 2.84 -17.89
N ALA A 170 -18.79 1.74 -18.56
CA ALA A 170 -18.32 0.52 -17.89
C ALA A 170 -16.94 0.70 -17.23
N ILE A 171 -16.07 1.52 -17.84
CA ILE A 171 -14.73 1.80 -17.32
C ILE A 171 -14.77 2.86 -16.21
N PHE A 172 -15.38 4.03 -16.48
CA PHE A 172 -15.38 5.17 -15.56
C PHE A 172 -16.58 5.23 -14.61
N GLY A 173 -17.57 4.35 -14.77
CA GLY A 173 -18.81 4.43 -14.01
C GLY A 173 -19.54 5.74 -14.29
N ARG A 174 -20.03 6.39 -13.23
CA ARG A 174 -20.73 7.68 -13.28
C ARG A 174 -19.79 8.88 -13.43
N TYR A 175 -18.46 8.72 -13.37
CA TYR A 175 -17.56 9.86 -13.49
C TYR A 175 -17.73 10.58 -14.85
N PRO A 176 -17.94 11.91 -14.89
CA PRO A 176 -17.72 12.89 -13.81
C PRO A 176 -18.97 13.31 -13.00
N GLN A 177 -20.15 12.72 -13.24
CA GLN A 177 -21.35 13.00 -12.44
C GLN A 177 -21.12 12.68 -10.96
N SER A 178 -20.51 11.53 -10.68
CA SER A 178 -20.01 11.18 -9.35
C SER A 178 -18.51 11.51 -9.28
N PRO A 179 -18.01 12.06 -8.16
CA PRO A 179 -16.59 12.35 -8.00
C PRO A 179 -15.76 11.07 -7.86
N GLU A 180 -16.40 9.95 -7.52
CA GLU A 180 -15.76 8.66 -7.28
C GLU A 180 -15.73 7.79 -8.54
N LEU A 181 -14.77 6.87 -8.58
CA LEU A 181 -14.78 5.76 -9.52
C LEU A 181 -15.70 4.65 -9.01
N PRO A 182 -16.31 3.85 -9.90
CA PRO A 182 -17.27 2.82 -9.51
C PRO A 182 -16.64 1.80 -8.54
N PRO A 183 -17.21 1.59 -7.35
CA PRO A 183 -16.71 0.59 -6.41
C PRO A 183 -16.72 -0.81 -7.03
N GLY A 184 -15.58 -1.50 -7.00
CA GLY A 184 -15.46 -2.80 -7.65
C GLY A 184 -15.50 -2.76 -9.19
N GLY A 185 -15.23 -1.59 -9.79
CA GLY A 185 -15.01 -1.39 -11.22
C GLY A 185 -13.92 -2.28 -11.81
N ALA A 186 -13.84 -2.27 -13.15
CA ALA A 186 -12.83 -3.05 -13.87
C ALA A 186 -11.42 -2.47 -13.78
N VAL A 187 -11.29 -1.17 -13.53
CA VAL A 187 -10.00 -0.51 -13.32
C VAL A 187 -9.86 -0.12 -11.86
N SER A 188 -8.72 -0.46 -11.26
CA SER A 188 -8.44 -0.16 -9.84
C SER A 188 -6.97 0.21 -9.64
N GLY A 189 -6.67 0.98 -8.60
CA GLY A 189 -5.32 1.33 -8.18
C GLY A 189 -5.05 0.82 -6.77
N LEU A 190 -3.78 0.81 -6.37
CA LEU A 190 -3.42 0.50 -4.99
C LEU A 190 -3.79 1.63 -4.03
N LEU A 191 -3.73 2.87 -4.51
CA LEU A 191 -4.04 4.07 -3.74
C LEU A 191 -5.40 4.63 -4.14
N LYS A 192 -6.14 5.16 -3.16
CA LYS A 192 -7.39 5.89 -3.42
C LYS A 192 -7.12 7.14 -4.28
N PRO A 193 -8.08 7.54 -5.14
CA PRO A 193 -8.05 8.83 -5.81
C PRO A 193 -7.88 9.98 -4.83
N SER A 194 -7.24 11.06 -5.28
CA SER A 194 -6.83 12.17 -4.40
C SER A 194 -8.02 12.97 -3.84
N ASN A 195 -9.18 12.94 -4.48
CA ASN A 195 -10.42 13.54 -3.99
C ASN A 195 -11.17 12.65 -2.97
N MET A 196 -10.70 11.43 -2.75
CA MET A 196 -11.29 10.42 -1.86
C MET A 196 -10.43 10.13 -0.63
N ILE A 197 -9.41 10.95 -0.38
CA ILE A 197 -8.56 10.83 0.80
C ILE A 197 -9.21 11.53 1.99
N ASP A 198 -9.14 10.90 3.16
CA ASP A 198 -9.80 11.39 4.38
C ASP A 198 -9.11 12.64 4.97
N GLY A 199 -7.87 12.91 4.56
CA GLY A 199 -7.09 14.05 5.04
C GLY A 199 -5.92 14.41 4.13
N LEU A 200 -5.37 15.60 4.31
CA LEU A 200 -4.20 16.07 3.58
C LEU A 200 -2.99 15.19 3.91
N GLY A 201 -2.32 14.66 2.88
CA GLY A 201 -1.16 13.76 3.04
C GLY A 201 -1.50 12.30 3.39
N PHE A 202 -2.78 11.91 3.44
CA PHE A 202 -3.20 10.53 3.75
C PHE A 202 -3.12 9.59 2.54
N GLY A 203 -2.11 9.77 1.69
CA GLY A 203 -2.02 9.05 0.43
C GLY A 203 -1.82 7.56 0.56
N PHE A 204 -0.86 7.19 1.40
CA PHE A 204 -0.47 5.80 1.63
C PHE A 204 -1.25 5.12 2.76
N THR A 205 -2.23 5.79 3.38
CA THR A 205 -3.05 5.21 4.47
C THR A 205 -4.37 4.60 4.00
N GLY A 206 -4.81 4.92 2.77
CA GLY A 206 -6.09 4.45 2.23
C GLY A 206 -6.12 3.00 1.73
N ILE A 207 -5.06 2.22 1.98
CA ILE A 207 -4.89 0.85 1.47
C ILE A 207 -5.55 -0.13 2.44
N MET A 208 -6.43 -0.99 1.93
CA MET A 208 -7.07 -2.01 2.78
C MET A 208 -6.06 -3.03 3.30
N VAL A 209 -6.19 -3.43 4.57
CA VAL A 209 -5.34 -4.44 5.20
C VAL A 209 -5.31 -5.74 4.40
N ASN A 210 -6.46 -6.16 3.85
CA ASN A 210 -6.55 -7.35 3.01
C ASN A 210 -5.69 -7.28 1.73
N HIS A 211 -5.50 -6.08 1.16
CA HIS A 211 -4.60 -5.91 0.01
C HIS A 211 -3.15 -6.11 0.41
N ILE A 212 -2.73 -5.56 1.56
CA ILE A 212 -1.38 -5.76 2.09
C ILE A 212 -1.14 -7.25 2.32
N VAL A 213 -2.07 -7.92 3.02
CA VAL A 213 -2.01 -9.36 3.31
C VAL A 213 -1.94 -10.20 2.03
N ALA A 214 -2.69 -9.83 0.99
CA ALA A 214 -2.65 -10.52 -0.31
C ALA A 214 -1.29 -10.32 -1.03
N LEU A 215 -0.75 -9.10 -1.02
CA LEU A 215 0.53 -8.78 -1.67
C LEU A 215 1.71 -9.53 -1.05
N VAL A 216 1.67 -9.79 0.25
CA VAL A 216 2.74 -10.51 0.96
C VAL A 216 2.46 -12.01 1.13
N ASN A 217 1.48 -12.54 0.41
CA ASN A 217 1.07 -13.95 0.50
C ASN A 217 0.86 -14.42 1.95
N LYS A 218 0.22 -13.59 2.77
CA LYS A 218 -0.06 -13.83 4.19
C LYS A 218 1.16 -14.06 5.09
N ARG A 219 2.38 -13.70 4.65
CA ARG A 219 3.57 -13.71 5.52
C ARG A 219 3.51 -12.55 6.50
N VAL A 220 3.55 -12.86 7.80
CA VAL A 220 3.30 -11.89 8.88
C VAL A 220 4.30 -10.75 8.86
N MET A 221 5.60 -11.06 8.94
CA MET A 221 6.64 -10.03 9.03
C MET A 221 6.80 -9.23 7.73
N ASP A 222 6.60 -9.86 6.57
CA ASP A 222 6.56 -9.15 5.28
C ASP A 222 5.38 -8.16 5.24
N GLY A 223 4.20 -8.57 5.73
CA GLY A 223 3.01 -7.72 5.82
C GLY A 223 3.22 -6.53 6.76
N VAL A 224 3.85 -6.76 7.90
CA VAL A 224 4.25 -5.72 8.86
C VAL A 224 5.25 -4.74 8.23
N ALA A 225 6.27 -5.24 7.54
CA ALA A 225 7.29 -4.42 6.89
C ALA A 225 6.67 -3.56 5.78
N LEU A 226 5.83 -4.13 4.91
CA LEU A 226 5.13 -3.40 3.86
C LEU A 226 4.18 -2.34 4.45
N ALA A 227 3.38 -2.69 5.46
CA ALA A 227 2.51 -1.74 6.14
C ALA A 227 3.32 -0.62 6.82
N THR A 228 4.51 -0.92 7.34
CA THR A 228 5.41 0.07 7.95
C THR A 228 5.94 1.04 6.90
N ILE A 229 6.40 0.57 5.74
CA ILE A 229 6.87 1.44 4.65
C ILE A 229 5.78 2.42 4.23
N LEU A 230 4.56 1.92 4.01
CA LEU A 230 3.41 2.72 3.59
C LEU A 230 2.99 3.74 4.66
N ASN A 231 2.86 3.31 5.92
CA ASN A 231 2.49 4.20 7.01
C ASN A 231 3.57 5.25 7.27
N GLN A 232 4.85 4.88 7.28
CA GLN A 232 5.93 5.85 7.47
C GLN A 232 5.94 6.88 6.35
N ALA A 233 5.79 6.47 5.09
CA ALA A 233 5.66 7.41 3.98
C ALA A 233 4.52 8.41 4.21
N ALA A 234 3.35 7.95 4.67
CA ALA A 234 2.26 8.85 5.04
C ALA A 234 2.63 9.79 6.21
N GLN A 235 3.31 9.30 7.27
CA GLN A 235 3.74 10.17 8.37
C GLN A 235 4.73 11.26 7.93
N TRP A 236 5.59 10.96 6.95
CA TRP A 236 6.44 11.94 6.30
C TRP A 236 5.65 12.92 5.43
N GLU A 237 4.68 12.42 4.64
CA GLU A 237 3.83 13.22 3.75
C GLU A 237 2.93 14.21 4.53
N ILE A 238 2.39 13.79 5.68
CA ILE A 238 1.58 14.62 6.58
C ILE A 238 2.44 15.61 7.38
N GLY A 239 3.75 15.38 7.47
CA GLY A 239 4.69 16.21 8.22
C GLY A 239 4.84 15.82 9.70
N ASN A 240 4.21 14.73 10.14
CA ASN A 240 4.36 14.21 11.52
C ASN A 240 5.78 13.73 11.81
N ALA A 241 6.54 13.33 10.79
CA ALA A 241 7.93 12.90 10.93
C ALA A 241 8.96 14.04 10.81
N ILE A 242 8.57 15.31 11.00
CA ILE A 242 9.47 16.46 10.91
C ILE A 242 9.98 16.88 12.30
N GLY A 243 11.25 17.30 12.37
CA GLY A 243 11.81 17.99 13.54
C GLY A 243 12.00 17.06 14.73
N TRP A 244 11.33 17.36 15.86
CA TRP A 244 11.48 16.59 17.10
C TRP A 244 10.87 15.18 17.01
N PHE A 245 9.88 14.99 16.14
CA PHE A 245 9.18 13.71 15.97
C PHE A 245 9.85 12.77 14.97
N GLU A 246 10.82 13.26 14.19
CA GLU A 246 11.54 12.44 13.21
C GLU A 246 12.18 11.20 13.84
N ARG A 247 12.94 11.36 14.93
CA ARG A 247 13.56 10.25 15.66
C ARG A 247 12.52 9.28 16.24
N TYR A 248 11.37 9.80 16.68
CA TYR A 248 10.26 9.00 17.21
C TYR A 248 9.69 8.07 16.14
N HIS A 249 9.45 8.59 14.93
CA HIS A 249 8.96 7.80 13.81
C HIS A 249 9.99 6.78 13.30
N LEU A 250 11.26 7.16 13.20
CA LEU A 250 12.34 6.29 12.74
C LEU A 250 12.61 5.12 13.69
N LEU A 251 12.64 5.36 15.01
CA LEU A 251 12.82 4.28 15.98
C LEU A 251 11.57 3.39 16.03
N GLY A 252 10.38 4.00 15.97
CA GLY A 252 9.11 3.25 15.90
C GLY A 252 9.09 2.25 14.75
N SER A 253 9.43 2.70 13.52
CA SER A 253 9.49 1.80 12.37
C SER A 253 10.60 0.77 12.46
N ALA A 254 11.77 1.13 12.97
CA ALA A 254 12.88 0.20 13.10
C ALA A 254 12.53 -0.97 14.03
N TYR A 255 12.08 -0.68 15.25
CA TYR A 255 11.80 -1.72 16.24
C TYR A 255 10.50 -2.48 15.97
N GLN A 256 9.41 -1.79 15.62
CA GLN A 256 8.13 -2.45 15.34
C GLN A 256 8.09 -3.10 13.96
N GLY A 257 8.49 -2.35 12.94
CA GLY A 257 8.26 -2.71 11.54
C GLY A 257 9.37 -3.55 10.90
N PHE A 258 10.61 -3.32 11.31
CA PHE A 258 11.81 -3.96 10.73
C PHE A 258 12.56 -4.86 11.72
N ASN A 259 11.93 -5.21 12.85
CA ASN A 259 12.48 -6.12 13.85
C ASN A 259 13.92 -5.75 14.30
N ALA A 260 14.18 -4.46 14.51
CA ALA A 260 15.48 -3.98 14.95
C ALA A 260 15.92 -4.69 16.24
N ASN A 261 17.19 -5.10 16.29
CA ASN A 261 17.82 -5.84 17.38
C ASN A 261 17.06 -7.13 17.78
N ASN A 262 16.32 -7.71 16.84
CA ASN A 262 15.48 -8.90 17.01
C ASN A 262 14.39 -8.78 18.08
N LEU A 263 14.07 -7.56 18.54
CA LEU A 263 13.24 -7.37 19.72
C LEU A 263 11.84 -7.98 19.59
N VAL A 264 11.18 -7.82 18.44
CA VAL A 264 9.83 -8.36 18.23
C VAL A 264 9.86 -9.88 18.27
N MET A 265 10.81 -10.49 17.56
CA MET A 265 10.91 -11.95 17.49
C MET A 265 11.35 -12.58 18.81
N ASP A 266 12.25 -11.93 19.57
CA ASP A 266 12.62 -12.34 20.92
C ASP A 266 11.39 -12.37 21.82
N LEU A 267 10.61 -11.29 21.84
CA LEU A 267 9.39 -11.19 22.67
C LEU A 267 8.35 -12.26 22.28
N ILE A 268 8.17 -12.53 20.99
CA ILE A 268 7.26 -13.60 20.53
C ILE A 268 7.75 -14.98 21.01
N ARG A 269 9.05 -15.26 20.91
CA ARG A 269 9.63 -16.56 21.29
C ARG A 269 9.55 -16.79 22.79
N GLU A 270 9.89 -15.78 23.59
CA GLU A 270 9.83 -15.83 25.05
C GLU A 270 8.39 -16.04 25.55
N ASN A 271 7.40 -15.55 24.81
CA ASN A 271 5.99 -15.56 25.21
C ASN A 271 5.13 -16.43 24.30
N ARG A 272 5.71 -17.46 23.66
CA ARG A 272 5.00 -18.30 22.67
C ARG A 272 3.72 -18.94 23.21
N GLU A 273 3.72 -19.32 24.49
CA GLU A 273 2.56 -19.91 25.19
C GLU A 273 1.96 -18.94 26.22
N GLY A 274 2.33 -17.67 26.14
CA GLY A 274 1.92 -16.63 27.07
C GLY A 274 0.66 -15.88 26.62
N THR A 275 0.35 -14.84 27.38
CA THR A 275 -0.75 -13.91 27.12
C THR A 275 -0.23 -12.52 26.76
N ILE A 276 -1.13 -11.61 26.40
CA ILE A 276 -0.81 -10.18 26.23
C ILE A 276 -0.12 -9.60 27.48
N GLY A 277 -0.52 -10.06 28.68
CA GLY A 277 0.08 -9.62 29.94
C GLY A 277 1.55 -10.04 30.08
N ASP A 278 1.87 -11.26 29.67
CA ASP A 278 3.25 -11.80 29.74
C ASP A 278 4.18 -11.07 28.76
N VAL A 279 3.69 -10.77 27.56
CA VAL A 279 4.43 -9.94 26.59
C VAL A 279 4.69 -8.54 27.13
N ALA A 280 3.71 -7.93 27.81
CA ALA A 280 3.88 -6.62 28.44
C ALA A 280 4.94 -6.65 29.54
N ILE A 281 4.96 -7.70 30.37
CA ILE A 281 5.97 -7.91 31.40
C ILE A 281 7.36 -8.08 30.76
N SER A 282 7.48 -8.92 29.74
CA SER A 282 8.74 -9.18 29.01
C SER A 282 9.29 -7.90 28.35
N THR A 283 8.41 -7.08 27.77
CA THR A 283 8.78 -5.79 27.17
C THR A 283 9.34 -4.83 28.20
N VAL A 284 8.69 -4.70 29.36
CA VAL A 284 9.17 -3.84 30.46
C VAL A 284 10.49 -4.37 31.01
N LYS A 285 10.62 -5.68 31.19
CA LYS A 285 11.87 -6.32 31.66
C LYS A 285 13.03 -6.00 30.72
N ARG A 286 12.86 -6.23 29.42
CA ARG A 286 13.86 -5.93 28.39
C ARG A 286 14.22 -4.44 28.36
N ALA A 287 13.25 -3.55 28.44
CA ALA A 287 13.50 -2.11 28.49
C ALA A 287 14.27 -1.64 29.74
N VAL A 288 14.14 -2.34 30.87
CA VAL A 288 14.94 -2.08 32.08
C VAL A 288 16.36 -2.61 31.92
N GLU A 289 16.53 -3.80 31.37
CA GLU A 289 17.83 -4.44 31.10
C GLU A 289 18.66 -3.61 30.13
N ASP A 290 18.03 -3.11 29.07
CA ASP A 290 18.66 -2.27 28.04
C ASP A 290 18.81 -0.80 28.50
N GLY A 291 18.41 -0.46 29.73
CA GLY A 291 18.56 0.87 30.32
C GLY A 291 17.67 1.96 29.71
N VAL A 292 16.68 1.57 28.89
CA VAL A 292 15.73 2.48 28.24
C VAL A 292 14.80 3.14 29.27
N ILE A 293 14.40 2.40 30.30
CA ILE A 293 13.60 2.92 31.42
C ILE A 293 14.26 2.58 32.76
N LYS A 294 13.96 3.39 33.79
CA LYS A 294 14.44 3.16 35.15
C LYS A 294 13.37 3.51 36.18
N VAL A 295 13.49 2.93 37.38
CA VAL A 295 12.60 3.27 38.49
C VAL A 295 12.82 4.72 38.90
N LYS A 296 11.76 5.53 38.85
CA LYS A 296 11.76 6.92 39.32
C LYS A 296 11.46 7.00 40.80
N LYS A 297 10.45 6.25 41.26
CA LYS A 297 10.04 6.19 42.67
C LYS A 297 9.27 4.91 42.95
N THR A 298 9.31 4.48 44.20
CA THR A 298 8.48 3.38 44.72
C THR A 298 7.39 3.98 45.61
N LEU A 299 6.14 3.61 45.36
CA LEU A 299 4.99 4.05 46.15
C LEU A 299 4.87 3.24 47.44
N PRO A 300 4.07 3.69 48.43
CA PRO A 300 3.90 2.97 49.71
C PRO A 300 3.41 1.52 49.58
N SER A 301 2.68 1.21 48.50
CA SER A 301 2.24 -0.16 48.19
C SER A 301 3.34 -1.10 47.68
N GLY A 302 4.57 -0.60 47.50
CA GLY A 302 5.65 -1.32 46.81
C GLY A 302 5.62 -1.19 45.29
N PHE A 303 4.59 -0.55 44.71
CA PHE A 303 4.49 -0.32 43.27
C PHE A 303 5.60 0.61 42.77
N LYS A 304 6.33 0.19 41.73
CA LYS A 304 7.43 0.94 41.12
C LYS A 304 6.93 1.78 39.96
N VAL A 305 7.11 3.09 40.05
CA VAL A 305 6.85 4.03 38.95
C VAL A 305 8.13 4.18 38.14
N TYR A 306 8.06 3.85 36.86
CA TYR A 306 9.18 3.95 35.92
C TYR A 306 9.19 5.31 35.20
N ALA A 307 10.35 5.72 34.70
CA ALA A 307 10.54 6.89 33.84
C ALA A 307 11.67 6.65 32.85
N THR A 308 11.68 7.44 31.77
CA THR A 308 12.74 7.45 30.76
C THR A 308 13.20 8.87 30.49
N ASN A 309 14.44 9.01 30.04
CA ASN A 309 14.97 10.23 29.43
C ASN A 309 15.02 10.12 27.89
N ASP A 310 14.72 8.93 27.34
CA ASP A 310 14.65 8.65 25.91
C ASP A 310 13.22 8.21 25.55
N PHE A 311 12.33 9.19 25.48
CA PHE A 311 10.92 8.98 25.14
C PHE A 311 10.73 8.30 23.78
N PRO A 312 11.45 8.68 22.69
CA PRO A 312 11.36 7.99 21.42
C PRO A 312 11.72 6.50 21.48
N LEU A 313 12.80 6.14 22.18
CA LEU A 313 13.24 4.75 22.27
C LEU A 313 12.29 3.92 23.14
N TRP A 314 11.82 4.46 24.26
CA TRP A 314 10.80 3.78 25.08
C TRP A 314 9.53 3.51 24.29
N ASN A 315 9.07 4.50 23.51
CA ASN A 315 7.94 4.31 22.63
C ASN A 315 8.17 3.20 21.61
N ALA A 316 9.35 3.14 20.98
CA ALA A 316 9.70 2.11 20.01
C ALA A 316 9.65 0.69 20.61
N TYR A 317 10.12 0.52 21.86
CA TYR A 317 9.99 -0.73 22.61
C TYR A 317 8.52 -1.07 22.88
N GLY A 318 7.71 -0.09 23.27
CA GLY A 318 6.27 -0.26 23.44
C GLY A 318 5.56 -0.70 22.15
N CYS A 319 5.90 -0.09 21.01
CA CYS A 319 5.36 -0.46 19.69
C CYS A 319 5.76 -1.89 19.28
N ALA A 320 7.01 -2.29 19.52
CA ALA A 320 7.49 -3.66 19.28
C ALA A 320 6.76 -4.67 20.17
N GLY A 321 6.62 -4.39 21.46
CA GLY A 321 5.86 -5.23 22.41
C GLY A 321 4.38 -5.34 22.04
N ALA A 322 3.75 -4.25 21.59
CA ALA A 322 2.36 -4.28 21.11
C ALA A 322 2.20 -5.19 19.89
N LEU A 323 3.12 -5.14 18.93
CA LEU A 323 3.09 -6.04 17.78
C LEU A 323 3.29 -7.50 18.20
N ALA A 324 4.28 -7.77 19.07
CA ALA A 324 4.52 -9.10 19.61
C ALA A 324 3.27 -9.65 20.33
N ALA A 325 2.57 -8.82 21.10
CA ALA A 325 1.35 -9.21 21.80
C ALA A 325 0.21 -9.55 20.84
N VAL A 326 0.05 -8.80 19.74
CA VAL A 326 -0.92 -9.13 18.69
C VAL A 326 -0.58 -10.48 18.06
N ILE A 327 0.68 -10.73 17.73
CA ILE A 327 1.11 -11.98 17.10
C ILE A 327 0.89 -13.18 18.03
N VAL A 328 1.24 -13.07 19.31
CA VAL A 328 1.03 -14.13 20.30
C VAL A 328 -0.47 -14.41 20.49
N ASN A 329 -1.29 -13.36 20.70
CA ASN A 329 -2.71 -13.57 21.02
C ASN A 329 -3.57 -13.97 19.81
N VAL A 330 -3.30 -13.43 18.62
CA VAL A 330 -4.06 -13.77 17.40
C VAL A 330 -3.56 -15.09 16.78
N GLY A 331 -2.30 -15.46 17.06
CA GLY A 331 -1.71 -16.71 16.59
C GLY A 331 -2.03 -17.94 17.44
N ALA A 332 -2.39 -17.76 18.72
CA ALA A 332 -2.82 -18.82 19.64
C ALA A 332 -4.24 -19.33 19.33
#